data_AF-A0A847Z6Q9-F1
#
_entry.id   AF-A0A847Z6Q9-F1
#
_cell.length_a   1.000
_cell.length_b   1.000
_cell.length_c   1.000
_cell.angle_alpha   90.00
_cell.angle_beta   90.00
_cell.angle_gamma   90.00
#
_symmetry.space_group_name_H-M   'P 1'
#
loop_
_entity.id
_entity.type
_entity.pdbx_description
1 polymer ?
#
loop_
_entity_poly.entity_id
_entity_poly.type
_entity_poly.pdbx_seq_one_letter_code
_entity_poly.pdbx_strand_id
1 'polypeptide(L)'
;AEKTGIIKKLAQLITPIFKHLFPAVKKNIKAMEYILLNISANLFGLGNAAAPFGLAAMKELKQMNDKSLNNDVMDDTIMFVVLNTTSLQLMPLSVISLRAIYGSNNPAEIIIPTLVATFATTIIGILLVKSIQAWRKMKCRK
;
A
#
# COMPACT_ATOMS: atom_id res chain seq x y z
N ALA A 1 -20.16 -8.90 -3.04
CA ALA A 1 -19.97 -8.47 -4.44
C ALA A 1 -19.86 -6.94 -4.60
N GLU A 2 -20.63 -6.13 -3.85
CA GLU A 2 -20.57 -4.65 -3.99
C GLU A 2 -19.26 -4.02 -3.51
N LYS A 3 -18.71 -4.47 -2.36
CA LYS A 3 -17.44 -3.95 -1.81
C LYS A 3 -16.27 -4.12 -2.80
N THR A 4 -16.20 -5.25 -3.50
CA THR A 4 -15.17 -5.52 -4.52
C THR A 4 -15.25 -4.61 -5.74
N GLY A 5 -16.45 -4.13 -6.11
CA GLY A 5 -16.62 -3.19 -7.21
C GLY A 5 -16.09 -1.78 -6.88
N ILE A 6 -16.37 -1.31 -5.66
CA ILE A 6 -15.89 0.00 -5.17
C ILE A 6 -14.36 -0.01 -5.00
N ILE A 7 -13.81 -1.09 -4.44
CA ILE A 7 -12.36 -1.30 -4.31
C ILE A 7 -11.68 -1.25 -5.68
N LYS A 8 -12.26 -1.90 -6.70
CA LYS A 8 -11.72 -1.87 -8.07
C LYS A 8 -11.77 -0.47 -8.69
N LYS A 9 -12.85 0.29 -8.50
CA LYS A 9 -12.94 1.69 -8.98
C LYS A 9 -11.90 2.59 -8.32
N LEU A 10 -11.70 2.45 -7.00
CA LEU A 10 -10.66 3.22 -6.29
C LEU A 10 -9.26 2.82 -6.76
N ALA A 11 -9.01 1.52 -6.94
CA ALA A 11 -7.77 1.00 -7.49
C ALA A 11 -7.44 1.66 -8.85
N GLN A 12 -8.43 1.80 -9.73
CA GLN A 12 -8.27 2.49 -11.02
C GLN A 12 -7.93 3.99 -10.85
N LEU A 13 -8.56 4.67 -9.89
CA LEU A 13 -8.31 6.09 -9.61
C LEU A 13 -6.88 6.34 -9.12
N ILE A 14 -6.35 5.46 -8.25
CA ILE A 14 -5.00 5.60 -7.68
C ILE A 14 -3.90 5.00 -8.56
N THR A 15 -4.26 4.16 -9.55
CA THR A 15 -3.34 3.54 -10.52
C THR A 15 -2.25 4.47 -11.07
N PRO A 16 -2.52 5.71 -11.54
CA PRO A 16 -1.47 6.58 -12.08
C PRO A 16 -0.38 6.91 -11.06
N ILE A 17 -0.74 7.13 -9.80
CA ILE A 17 0.20 7.40 -8.70
C ILE A 17 1.06 6.15 -8.45
N PHE A 18 0.42 4.98 -8.40
CA PHE A 18 1.10 3.72 -8.14
C PHE A 18 2.02 3.30 -9.29
N LYS A 19 1.69 3.60 -10.55
CA LYS A 19 2.61 3.42 -11.69
C LYS A 19 3.90 4.23 -11.57
N HIS A 20 3.88 5.34 -10.82
CA HIS A 20 5.06 6.16 -10.55
C HIS A 20 5.81 5.73 -9.27
N LEU A 21 5.10 5.13 -8.30
CA LEU A 21 5.70 4.55 -7.10
C LEU A 21 6.38 3.19 -7.38
N PHE A 22 5.85 2.43 -8.34
CA PHE A 22 6.29 1.07 -8.69
C PHE A 22 6.74 0.99 -10.17
N PRO A 23 7.86 1.63 -10.54
CA PRO A 23 8.34 1.67 -11.92
C PRO A 23 8.69 0.30 -12.52
N ALA A 24 9.20 -0.66 -11.72
CA ALA A 24 9.54 -1.99 -12.20
C ALA A 24 8.30 -2.85 -12.44
N VAL A 25 7.28 -2.69 -11.59
CA VAL A 25 6.00 -3.39 -11.68
C VAL A 25 5.08 -2.81 -12.75
N LYS A 26 5.30 -1.57 -13.22
CA LYS A 26 4.47 -0.90 -14.23
C LYS A 26 4.16 -1.75 -15.47
N LYS A 27 5.07 -2.65 -15.88
CA LYS A 27 4.91 -3.56 -17.03
C LYS A 27 4.24 -4.90 -16.68
N ASN A 28 4.16 -5.28 -15.41
CA ASN A 28 3.48 -6.49 -14.95
C ASN A 28 2.08 -6.14 -14.44
N ILE A 29 1.08 -6.35 -15.30
CA ILE A 29 -0.33 -6.04 -15.01
C ILE A 29 -0.81 -6.80 -13.76
N LYS A 30 -0.45 -8.08 -13.63
CA LYS A 30 -0.91 -8.96 -12.55
C LYS A 30 -0.36 -8.55 -11.19
N ALA A 31 0.94 -8.26 -11.12
CA ALA A 31 1.57 -7.74 -9.91
C ALA A 31 0.97 -6.38 -9.50
N MET A 32 0.78 -5.48 -10.46
CA MET A 32 0.16 -4.16 -10.21
C MET A 32 -1.27 -4.31 -9.69
N GLU A 33 -2.08 -5.21 -10.27
CA GLU A 33 -3.45 -5.47 -9.82
C GLU A 33 -3.51 -5.94 -8.36
N TYR A 34 -2.67 -6.90 -7.96
CA TYR A 34 -2.67 -7.37 -6.57
C TYR A 34 -2.18 -6.30 -5.59
N ILE A 35 -1.18 -5.50 -5.94
CA ILE A 35 -0.72 -4.37 -5.13
C ILE A 35 -1.87 -3.37 -4.93
N LEU A 36 -2.54 -2.98 -6.02
CA LEU A 36 -3.64 -2.03 -5.95
C LEU A 36 -4.83 -2.55 -5.14
N LEU A 37 -5.17 -3.84 -5.28
CA LEU A 37 -6.23 -4.47 -4.50
C LEU A 37 -5.88 -4.52 -3.02
N ASN A 38 -4.65 -4.87 -2.67
CA ASN A 38 -4.17 -4.89 -1.29
C ASN A 38 -4.23 -3.48 -0.67
N ILE A 39 -3.67 -2.47 -1.34
CA ILE A 39 -3.68 -1.09 -0.84
C ILE A 39 -5.09 -0.53 -0.77
N SER A 40 -5.93 -0.80 -1.76
CA SER A 40 -7.32 -0.34 -1.73
C SER A 40 -8.12 -0.99 -0.60
N ALA A 41 -7.93 -2.29 -0.35
CA ALA A 41 -8.56 -2.97 0.78
C ALA A 41 -8.09 -2.38 2.13
N ASN A 42 -6.79 -2.07 2.26
CA ASN A 42 -6.26 -1.37 3.43
C ASN A 42 -6.85 0.04 3.57
N LEU A 43 -6.93 0.82 2.49
CA LEU A 43 -7.53 2.17 2.50
C LEU A 43 -8.98 2.16 3.01
N PHE A 44 -9.76 1.12 2.70
CA PHE A 44 -11.14 0.97 3.18
C PHE A 44 -11.27 0.37 4.59
N GLY A 45 -10.16 0.08 5.27
CA GLY A 45 -10.17 -0.56 6.59
C GLY A 45 -10.57 -2.03 6.54
N LEU A 46 -10.53 -2.67 5.38
CA LEU A 46 -10.86 -4.08 5.16
C LEU A 46 -9.59 -4.94 5.26
N GLY A 47 -8.82 -4.81 6.34
CA GLY A 47 -7.52 -5.49 6.51
C GLY A 47 -7.57 -7.01 6.31
N ASN A 48 -8.67 -7.65 6.74
CA ASN A 48 -8.90 -9.09 6.53
C ASN A 48 -8.94 -9.49 5.05
N ALA A 49 -9.38 -8.60 4.16
CA ALA A 49 -9.38 -8.82 2.72
C ALA A 49 -8.04 -8.44 2.08
N ALA A 50 -7.22 -7.59 2.72
CA ALA A 50 -5.95 -7.12 2.16
C ALA A 50 -4.85 -8.19 2.19
N ALA A 51 -4.81 -9.03 3.22
CA ALA A 51 -3.79 -10.07 3.39
C ALA A 51 -3.65 -11.05 2.20
N PRO A 52 -4.73 -11.66 1.65
CA PRO A 52 -4.59 -12.57 0.50
C PRO A 52 -4.08 -11.87 -0.75
N PHE A 53 -4.49 -10.60 -0.99
CA PHE A 53 -3.95 -9.81 -2.09
C PHE A 53 -2.48 -9.45 -1.88
N GLY A 54 -2.06 -9.19 -0.63
CA GLY A 54 -0.67 -8.92 -0.30
C GLY A 54 0.24 -10.12 -0.55
N LEU A 55 -0.19 -11.32 -0.14
CA LEU A 55 0.55 -12.56 -0.44
C LEU A 55 0.62 -12.83 -1.95
N ALA A 56 -0.46 -12.58 -2.70
CA ALA A 56 -0.45 -12.72 -4.14
C ALA A 56 0.51 -11.71 -4.81
N ALA A 57 0.51 -10.45 -4.38
CA ALA A 57 1.44 -9.43 -4.83
C ALA A 57 2.90 -9.84 -4.57
N MET A 58 3.21 -10.31 -3.36
CA MET A 58 4.55 -10.77 -2.99
C MET A 58 5.03 -11.95 -3.85
N LYS A 59 4.14 -12.90 -4.20
CA LYS A 59 4.48 -14.00 -5.10
C LYS A 59 4.87 -13.49 -6.50
N GLU A 60 4.10 -12.56 -7.04
CA GLU A 60 4.40 -11.97 -8.36
C GLU A 60 5.69 -11.14 -8.34
N LEU A 61 5.90 -10.34 -7.30
CA LEU A 61 7.13 -9.56 -7.09
C LEU A 61 8.36 -10.47 -6.99
N LYS A 62 8.26 -11.59 -6.25
CA LYS A 62 9.34 -12.58 -6.17
C LYS A 62 9.65 -13.18 -7.54
N GLN A 63 8.64 -13.62 -8.29
CA GLN A 63 8.85 -14.15 -9.64
C GLN A 63 9.48 -13.14 -10.59
N MET A 64 9.15 -11.85 -10.45
CA MET A 64 9.80 -10.77 -11.20
C MET A 64 11.26 -10.58 -10.76
N ASN A 65 11.54 -10.66 -9.46
CA ASN A 65 12.88 -10.47 -8.91
C ASN A 65 13.81 -11.61 -9.32
N ASP A 66 13.34 -12.86 -9.30
CA ASP A 66 14.12 -14.04 -9.72
C ASP A 66 14.50 -14.00 -11.21
N LYS A 67 13.75 -13.24 -12.03
CA LYS A 67 14.01 -13.02 -13.46
C LYS A 67 14.77 -11.73 -13.76
N SER A 68 14.96 -10.86 -12.77
CA SER A 68 15.58 -9.54 -12.93
C SER A 68 17.05 -9.60 -12.52
N LEU A 69 17.93 -9.08 -13.37
CA LEU A 69 19.34 -8.88 -13.02
C LEU A 69 19.58 -7.58 -12.22
N ASN A 70 18.54 -6.74 -12.08
CA ASN A 70 18.62 -5.41 -11.49
C ASN A 70 17.81 -5.31 -10.20
N ASN A 71 18.26 -4.46 -9.27
CA ASN A 71 17.62 -4.22 -7.97
C ASN A 71 16.29 -3.43 -8.02
N ASP A 72 15.77 -3.09 -9.21
CA ASP A 72 14.55 -2.28 -9.33
C ASP A 72 13.30 -3.00 -8.81
N VAL A 73 13.22 -4.33 -8.92
CA VAL A 73 12.08 -5.10 -8.36
C VAL A 73 12.15 -5.16 -6.83
N MET A 74 13.36 -5.22 -6.26
CA MET A 74 13.56 -5.14 -4.81
C MET A 74 13.12 -3.76 -4.28
N ASP A 75 13.40 -2.69 -5.01
CA ASP A 75 12.97 -1.33 -4.66
C ASP A 75 11.45 -1.20 -4.60
N ASP A 76 10.76 -1.75 -5.61
CA ASP A 76 9.31 -1.84 -5.64
C ASP A 76 8.78 -2.70 -4.49
N THR A 77 9.45 -3.80 -4.15
CA THR A 77 9.06 -4.66 -3.01
C THR A 77 9.18 -3.92 -1.67
N ILE A 78 10.28 -3.18 -1.46
CA ILE A 78 10.47 -2.35 -0.26
C ILE A 78 9.38 -1.29 -0.16
N MET A 79 9.07 -0.59 -1.26
CA MET A 79 7.98 0.39 -1.29
C MET A 79 6.65 -0.26 -0.93
N PHE A 80 6.36 -1.46 -1.43
CA PHE A 80 5.12 -2.17 -1.14
C PHE A 80 5.00 -2.52 0.35
N VAL A 81 6.09 -2.99 0.98
CA VAL A 81 6.15 -3.27 2.42
C VAL A 81 5.90 -1.99 3.21
N VAL A 82 6.62 -0.92 2.90
CA VAL A 82 6.51 0.37 3.63
C VAL A 82 5.09 0.92 3.55
N LEU A 83 4.46 0.90 2.37
CA LEU A 83 3.07 1.34 2.24
C LEU A 83 2.11 0.51 3.10
N ASN A 84 2.27 -0.81 3.15
CA ASN A 84 1.47 -1.67 4.02
C ASN A 84 1.73 -1.38 5.51
N THR A 85 2.97 -1.13 5.90
CA THR A 85 3.32 -0.81 7.30
C THR A 85 2.71 0.51 7.75
N THR A 86 2.72 1.53 6.88
CA THR A 86 2.14 2.85 7.21
C THR A 86 0.62 2.80 7.40
N SER A 87 -0.03 1.70 7.02
CA SER A 87 -1.44 1.39 7.35
C SER A 87 -2.41 2.52 6.97
N LEU A 88 -2.20 3.17 5.83
CA LEU A 88 -3.06 4.27 5.35
C LEU A 88 -4.52 3.79 5.24
N GLN A 89 -5.41 4.41 6.01
CA GLN A 89 -6.84 4.07 6.10
C GLN A 89 -7.67 5.35 6.00
N LEU A 90 -8.59 5.40 5.03
CA LEU A 90 -9.57 6.49 4.89
C LEU A 90 -10.66 6.41 5.97
N MET A 91 -11.01 5.19 6.36
CA MET A 91 -12.01 4.91 7.39
C MET A 91 -11.49 3.79 8.29
N PRO A 92 -11.13 4.06 9.56
CA PRO A 92 -10.65 3.05 10.50
C PRO A 92 -11.82 2.22 11.06
N LEU A 93 -12.60 1.58 10.18
CA LEU A 93 -13.86 0.90 10.51
C LEU A 93 -13.69 -0.17 11.60
N SER A 94 -12.59 -0.93 11.55
CA SER A 94 -12.30 -1.94 12.56
C SER A 94 -12.12 -1.34 13.95
N VAL A 95 -11.40 -0.22 14.06
CA VAL A 95 -11.16 0.44 15.36
C VAL A 95 -12.44 1.13 15.85
N ILE A 96 -13.22 1.73 14.95
CA ILE A 96 -14.54 2.29 15.27
C ILE A 96 -15.47 1.20 15.80
N SER A 97 -15.51 0.04 15.14
CA SER A 97 -16.34 -1.10 15.56
C SER A 97 -15.92 -1.61 16.94
N LEU A 98 -14.61 -1.71 17.20
CA LEU A 98 -14.11 -2.09 18.52
C LEU A 98 -14.54 -1.06 19.58
N ARG A 99 -14.33 0.24 19.34
CA ARG A 99 -14.76 1.30 20.27
C ARG A 99 -16.26 1.26 20.55
N ALA A 100 -17.09 0.97 19.54
CA ALA A 100 -18.53 0.84 19.72
C ALA A 100 -18.89 -0.34 20.64
N ILE A 101 -18.26 -1.51 20.44
CA ILE A 101 -18.51 -2.71 21.24
C ILE A 101 -18.06 -2.52 22.70
N TYR A 102 -17.00 -1.76 22.94
CA TYR A 102 -16.49 -1.44 24.29
C TYR A 102 -17.17 -0.21 24.94
N GLY A 103 -18.29 0.29 24.39
CA GLY A 103 -19.10 1.31 25.04
C GLY A 103 -18.58 2.75 24.93
N SER A 104 -17.74 3.05 23.93
CA SER A 104 -17.25 4.42 23.70
C SER A 104 -18.41 5.36 23.35
N ASN A 105 -18.53 6.49 24.06
CA ASN A 105 -19.56 7.51 23.80
C ASN A 105 -19.49 8.09 22.37
N ASN A 106 -18.29 8.25 21.82
CA ASN A 106 -18.08 8.70 20.44
C ASN A 106 -17.05 7.82 19.71
N PRO A 107 -17.44 6.65 19.16
CA PRO A 107 -16.53 5.72 18.50
C PRO A 107 -15.80 6.31 17.29
N ALA A 108 -16.39 7.31 16.62
CA ALA A 108 -15.90 7.93 15.39
C ALA A 108 -14.86 9.05 15.61
N GLU A 109 -14.66 9.51 16.84
CA GLU A 109 -13.73 10.62 17.17
C GLU A 109 -12.27 10.37 16.71
N ILE A 110 -11.85 9.11 16.61
CA ILE A 110 -10.51 8.72 16.17
C ILE A 110 -10.24 8.94 14.68
N ILE A 111 -11.27 9.21 13.85
CA ILE A 111 -11.11 9.30 12.40
C ILE A 111 -10.07 10.36 12.03
N ILE A 112 -10.20 11.58 12.55
CA ILE A 112 -9.29 12.68 12.24
C ILE A 112 -7.84 12.41 12.68
N PRO A 113 -7.56 12.06 13.94
CA PRO A 113 -6.18 11.80 14.35
C PRO A 113 -5.56 10.61 13.61
N THR A 114 -6.33 9.54 13.33
CA THR A 114 -5.83 8.40 12.55
C THR A 114 -5.51 8.78 11.11
N LEU A 115 -6.36 9.59 10.45
CA LEU A 115 -6.08 10.08 9.11
C LEU A 115 -4.78 10.89 9.09
N VAL A 116 -4.66 11.89 9.97
CA VAL A 116 -3.47 12.76 10.01
C VAL A 116 -2.20 11.93 10.27
N ALA A 117 -2.24 11.02 11.25
CA ALA A 117 -1.09 10.18 11.58
C ALA A 117 -0.68 9.28 10.40
N THR A 118 -1.64 8.59 9.78
CA THR A 118 -1.34 7.67 8.67
C THR A 118 -0.93 8.38 7.39
N PHE A 119 -1.53 9.52 7.06
CA PHE A 119 -1.06 10.35 5.95
C PHE A 119 0.37 10.84 6.16
N ALA A 120 0.69 11.33 7.37
CA ALA A 120 2.03 11.79 7.70
C ALA A 120 3.06 10.65 7.59
N THR A 121 2.77 9.47 8.16
CA THR A 121 3.67 8.32 8.08
C THR A 121 3.83 7.79 6.66
N THR A 122 2.76 7.77 5.85
CA THR A 122 2.85 7.36 4.45
C THR A 122 3.70 8.31 3.63
N ILE A 123 3.52 9.64 3.78
CA ILE A 123 4.32 10.63 3.06
C ILE A 123 5.79 10.49 3.45
N ILE A 124 6.10 10.45 4.75
CA ILE A 124 7.47 10.29 5.24
C ILE A 124 8.07 8.96 4.74
N GLY A 125 7.31 7.86 4.80
CA GLY A 125 7.74 6.56 4.33
C GLY A 125 8.10 6.55 2.84
N ILE A 126 7.25 7.12 1.99
CA ILE A 126 7.51 7.24 0.55
C ILE A 126 8.77 8.08 0.30
N LEU A 127 8.89 9.23 0.98
CA LEU A 127 10.04 10.14 0.83
C LEU A 127 11.34 9.45 1.25
N LEU A 128 11.35 8.73 2.37
CA LEU A 128 12.52 8.01 2.85
C LEU A 128 12.93 6.92 1.86
N VAL A 129 11.99 6.09 1.40
CA VAL A 129 12.28 5.04 0.43
C VAL A 129 12.84 5.63 -0.86
N LYS A 130 12.20 6.66 -1.43
CA LYS A 130 12.68 7.30 -2.66
C LYS A 130 14.06 7.95 -2.47
N SER A 131 14.31 8.57 -1.32
CA SER A 131 15.61 9.20 -1.01
C SER A 131 16.73 8.17 -0.91
N ILE A 132 16.49 7.05 -0.22
CA ILE A 132 17.46 5.95 -0.10
C ILE A 132 17.72 5.30 -1.46
N GLN A 133 16.68 5.07 -2.26
CA GLN A 133 16.80 4.53 -3.62
C GLN A 133 17.64 5.44 -4.52
N ALA A 134 17.36 6.76 -4.50
CA ALA A 134 18.12 7.75 -5.25
C ALA A 134 19.59 7.78 -4.81
N TRP A 135 19.84 7.78 -3.50
CA TRP A 135 21.19 7.75 -2.94
C TRP A 135 21.96 6.49 -3.38
N ARG A 136 21.34 5.32 -3.32
CA ARG A 136 21.95 4.05 -3.77
C ARG A 136 22.27 4.08 -5.27
N LYS A 137 21.35 4.58 -6.11
CA LYS A 137 21.57 4.71 -7.57
C LYS A 137 22.71 5.66 -7.91
N MET A 138 22.91 6.74 -7.14
CA MET A 138 24.07 7.63 -7.31
C MET A 138 25.38 6.93 -6.95
N LYS A 139 25.39 6.12 -5.88
CA LYS A 139 26.60 5.45 -5.40
C LYS A 139 27.05 4.29 -6.31
N CYS A 140 26.13 3.53 -6.90
CA CYS A 140 26.44 2.46 -7.85
C CYS A 140 26.82 2.95 -9.28
N ARG A 141 26.69 4.26 -9.54
CA ARG A 141 27.10 4.89 -10.82
C ARG A 141 28.55 5.39 -10.81
N LYS A 142 29.20 5.41 -9.64
CA LYS A 142 30.63 5.66 -9.48
C LYS A 142 31.36 4.32 -9.39
#